data_AF-Q1RDI0-F1
#
_entry.id   AF-Q1RDI0-F1
#
_cell.length_a   1.000
_cell.length_b   1.000
_cell.length_c   1.000
_cell.angle_alpha   90.00
_cell.angle_beta   90.00
_cell.angle_gamma   90.00
#
_symmetry.space_group_name_H-M   'P 1'
#
loop_
_entity.id
_entity.type
_entity.pdbx_description
1 polymer ?
#
loop_
_entity_poly.entity_id
_entity_poly.type
_entity_poly.pdbx_seq_one_letter_code
_entity_poly.pdbx_strand_id
1 'polypeptide(L)'
;MSIISTKYLLQDAQANAYAVPTFNIHNAETIQAILEVCSEMRSPVILAGPPRLVQTYCPGRDLRPVQCVFDHLRHAASTASRSSRIVG
;
A
#
# COMPACT_ATOMS: atom_id res chain seq x y z
N MET A 1 5.32 6.12 -3.20
CA MET A 1 5.51 5.68 -1.81
C MET A 1 6.23 4.35 -1.85
N SER A 2 7.29 4.24 -1.08
CA SER A 2 8.02 3.00 -0.86
C SER A 2 7.46 2.30 0.37
N ILE A 3 7.70 0.99 0.49
CA ILE A 3 7.49 0.29 1.75
C ILE A 3 8.46 0.88 2.79
N ILE A 4 7.90 1.41 3.88
CA ILE A 4 8.64 2.02 4.99
C ILE A 4 8.55 1.15 6.23
N SER A 5 9.53 1.29 7.12
CA SER A 5 9.48 0.60 8.41
C SER A 5 8.30 1.12 9.24
N THR A 6 7.54 0.20 9.82
CA THR A 6 6.44 0.49 10.75
C THR A 6 6.88 1.39 11.91
N LYS A 7 8.14 1.30 12.35
CA LYS A 7 8.68 2.15 13.42
C LYS A 7 8.58 3.64 13.06
N TYR A 8 9.04 4.02 11.86
CA TYR A 8 9.01 5.43 11.44
C TYR A 8 7.58 5.93 11.27
N LEU A 9 6.73 5.09 10.68
CA LEU A 9 5.33 5.42 10.46
C LEU A 9 4.54 5.60 11.77
N LEU A 10 4.79 4.77 12.78
CA LEU A 10 4.13 4.93 14.09
C LEU A 10 4.68 6.13 14.88
N GLN A 11 5.97 6.45 14.73
CA GLN A 11 6.55 7.65 15.32
C GLN A 11 5.95 8.93 14.70
N ASP A 12 5.79 8.95 13.38
CA ASP A 12 5.16 10.07 12.67
C ASP A 12 3.67 10.21 13.05
N ALA A 13 2.95 9.08 13.13
CA ALA A 13 1.57 9.04 13.59
C ALA A 13 1.39 9.59 15.02
N GLN A 14 2.31 9.22 15.92
CA GLN A 14 2.32 9.73 17.29
C GLN A 14 2.61 11.24 17.35
N ALA A 15 3.59 11.72 16.57
CA ALA A 15 3.97 13.13 16.54
C ALA A 15 2.88 14.03 15.94
N ASN A 16 2.18 13.54 14.91
CA ASN A 16 1.15 14.28 14.19
C ASN A 16 -0.29 13.94 14.62
N ALA A 17 -0.45 13.21 15.73
CA ALA A 17 -1.74 12.85 16.33
C ALA A 17 -2.75 12.21 15.35
N TYR A 18 -2.29 11.28 14.51
CA TYR A 18 -3.16 10.47 13.66
C TYR A 18 -2.97 8.98 13.92
N ALA A 19 -3.94 8.16 13.51
CA ALA A 19 -3.89 6.72 13.63
C ALA A 19 -3.58 6.07 12.28
N VAL A 20 -2.84 4.95 12.31
CA VAL A 20 -2.60 4.15 11.09
C VAL A 20 -3.43 2.87 11.13
N PRO A 21 -4.29 2.62 10.14
CA PRO A 21 -5.07 1.40 10.07
C PRO A 21 -4.15 0.19 9.83
N THR A 22 -4.46 -0.92 10.50
CA THR A 22 -3.77 -2.20 10.34
C THR A 22 -4.76 -3.24 9.83
N PHE A 23 -4.48 -3.84 8.68
CA PHE A 23 -5.31 -4.89 8.09
C PHE A 23 -4.57 -6.23 8.09
N ASN A 24 -5.26 -7.24 8.62
CA ASN A 24 -4.80 -8.62 8.54
C ASN A 24 -5.16 -9.18 7.16
N ILE A 25 -4.16 -9.46 6.35
CA ILE A 25 -4.30 -10.01 5.01
C ILE A 25 -4.06 -11.52 5.04
N HIS A 26 -5.00 -12.22 4.40
CA HIS A 26 -4.93 -13.66 4.14
C HIS A 26 -4.98 -13.98 2.65
N ASN A 27 -5.18 -12.97 1.81
CA ASN A 27 -5.38 -13.13 0.38
C ASN A 27 -4.77 -11.95 -0.42
N ALA A 28 -4.27 -12.22 -1.62
CA ALA A 28 -3.59 -11.21 -2.44
C ALA A 28 -4.55 -10.19 -3.08
N GLU A 29 -5.77 -10.59 -3.38
CA GLU A 29 -6.82 -9.73 -3.94
C GLU A 29 -7.18 -8.63 -2.93
N THR A 30 -7.20 -8.97 -1.63
CA THR A 30 -7.43 -8.00 -0.55
C THR A 30 -6.30 -6.97 -0.46
N ILE A 31 -5.06 -7.36 -0.76
CA ILE A 31 -3.93 -6.43 -0.80
C ILE A 31 -4.15 -5.36 -1.87
N GLN A 32 -4.53 -5.76 -3.09
CA GLN A 32 -4.77 -4.83 -4.19
C GLN A 32 -5.89 -3.83 -3.86
N ALA A 33 -7.03 -4.32 -3.36
CA ALA A 33 -8.15 -3.46 -2.98
C ALA A 33 -7.80 -2.44 -1.88
N ILE A 34 -7.07 -2.88 -0.84
CA ILE A 34 -6.62 -1.97 0.22
C ILE A 34 -5.66 -0.91 -0.34
N LEU A 35 -4.70 -1.33 -1.17
CA LEU A 35 -3.71 -0.42 -1.74
C LEU A 35 -4.32 0.59 -2.70
N GLU A 36 -5.34 0.21 -3.46
CA GLU A 36 -6.08 1.10 -4.37
C GLU A 36 -6.76 2.22 -3.57
N VAL A 37 -7.55 1.86 -2.55
CA VAL A 37 -8.23 2.83 -1.67
C VAL A 37 -7.22 3.71 -0.91
N CYS A 38 -6.14 3.12 -0.39
CA CYS A 38 -5.10 3.89 0.31
C CYS A 38 -4.35 4.85 -0.63
N SER A 39 -4.17 4.48 -1.90
CA SER A 39 -3.58 5.34 -2.93
C SER A 39 -4.48 6.55 -3.22
N GLU A 40 -5.79 6.35 -3.32
CA GLU A 40 -6.77 7.43 -3.50
C GLU A 40 -6.82 8.37 -2.29
N MET A 41 -6.90 7.81 -1.08
CA MET A 41 -6.93 8.57 0.17
C MET A 41 -5.58 9.20 0.52
N ARG A 42 -4.49 8.82 -0.17
CA ARG A 42 -3.10 9.18 0.15
C ARG A 42 -2.76 8.89 1.62
N SER A 43 -3.30 7.80 2.14
CA SER A 43 -3.20 7.42 3.56
C SER A 43 -2.23 6.25 3.75
N PRO A 44 -1.35 6.26 4.77
CA PRO A 44 -0.52 5.12 5.09
C PRO A 44 -1.35 3.96 5.66
N VAL A 45 -0.89 2.72 5.44
CA VAL A 45 -1.55 1.50 5.93
C VAL A 45 -0.53 0.46 6.36
N ILE A 46 -0.84 -0.30 7.41
CA ILE A 46 -0.04 -1.44 7.84
C ILE A 46 -0.74 -2.72 7.37
N LEU A 47 -0.01 -3.54 6.61
CA LEU A 47 -0.47 -4.85 6.17
C LEU A 47 0.22 -5.93 7.01
N ALA A 48 -0.57 -6.66 7.80
CA ALA A 48 -0.09 -7.75 8.64
C ALA A 48 -0.63 -9.08 8.09
N GLY A 49 0.18 -10.13 8.05
CA GLY A 49 -0.26 -11.42 7.54
C GLY A 49 0.40 -12.57 8.28
N PRO A 50 -0.20 -13.77 8.26
CA PRO A 50 0.43 -14.94 8.86
C PRO A 50 1.77 -15.24 8.16
N PRO A 51 2.77 -15.81 8.87
CA PRO A 51 4.10 -16.05 8.32
C PRO A 51 4.10 -16.83 7.00
N ARG A 52 3.16 -17.77 6.84
CA ARG A 52 2.99 -18.54 5.62
C ARG A 52 2.69 -17.64 4.42
N LEU A 53 1.80 -16.66 4.56
CA LEU A 53 1.47 -15.74 3.48
C LEU A 53 2.69 -14.88 3.11
N VAL A 54 3.35 -14.31 4.11
CA VAL A 54 4.56 -13.51 3.88
C VAL A 54 5.64 -14.35 3.18
N GLN A 55 5.79 -15.62 3.55
CA GLN A 55 6.75 -16.52 2.91
C GLN A 55 6.37 -16.88 1.46
N THR A 56 5.09 -17.01 1.16
CA THR A 56 4.59 -17.31 -0.20
C THR A 56 4.68 -16.10 -1.13
N TYR A 57 4.32 -14.89 -0.69
CA TYR A 57 4.33 -13.68 -1.53
C TYR A 57 5.63 -12.87 -1.46
N CYS A 58 6.41 -13.05 -0.40
CA CYS A 58 7.66 -12.32 -0.15
C CYS A 58 8.77 -13.30 0.29
N PRO A 59 9.20 -14.23 -0.59
CA PRO A 59 10.23 -15.20 -0.26
C PRO A 59 11.52 -14.49 0.16
N GLY A 60 12.14 -14.93 1.25
CA GLY A 60 13.34 -14.27 1.80
C GLY A 60 13.10 -12.85 2.32
N ARG A 61 11.84 -12.46 2.61
CA ARG A 61 11.43 -11.08 2.92
C ARG A 61 11.67 -10.11 1.74
N ASP A 62 11.67 -10.63 0.52
CA ASP A 62 11.69 -9.81 -0.68
C ASP A 62 10.32 -9.14 -0.88
N LEU A 63 10.29 -7.82 -0.71
CA LEU A 63 9.08 -7.02 -0.80
C LEU A 63 8.81 -6.48 -2.22
N ARG A 64 9.69 -6.77 -3.19
CA ARG A 64 9.54 -6.32 -4.59
C ARG A 64 8.19 -6.71 -5.22
N PRO A 65 7.62 -7.90 -4.99
CA PRO A 65 6.31 -8.24 -5.55
C PRO A 65 5.20 -7.28 -5.08
N VAL A 66 5.19 -6.91 -3.80
CA VAL A 66 4.21 -5.97 -3.22
C VAL A 66 4.46 -4.55 -3.74
N GLN A 67 5.73 -4.14 -3.85
CA GLN A 67 6.10 -2.85 -4.40
C GLN A 67 5.70 -2.72 -5.88
N CYS A 68 5.86 -3.79 -6.67
CA CYS A 68 5.46 -3.82 -8.08
C CYS A 68 3.95 -3.60 -8.26
N VAL A 69 3.13 -4.28 -7.46
CA VAL A 69 1.66 -4.07 -7.46
C VAL A 69 1.33 -2.62 -7.17
N PHE A 70 1.98 -2.03 -6.16
CA PHE A 70 1.76 -0.62 -5.82
C PHE A 70 2.20 0.34 -6.94
N ASP A 71 3.37 0.12 -7.53
CA ASP A 71 3.85 0.94 -8.65
C ASP A 71 2.92 0.84 -9.85
N HIS A 72 2.34 -0.33 -10.11
CA HIS A 72 1.32 -0.51 -11.16
C HIS A 72 0.06 0.32 -10.89
N LEU A 73 -0.45 0.29 -9.65
CA LEU A 73 -1.61 1.09 -9.23
C LEU A 73 -1.32 2.60 -9.35
N ARG A 74 -0.10 3.05 -9.03
CA ARG A 74 0.30 4.46 -9.22
C ARG A 74 0.30 4.88 -10.68
N HIS A 75 0.82 4.02 -11.56
CA HIS A 75 0.82 4.31 -13.00
C HIS A 75 -0.62 4.40 -13.52
N ALA A 76 -1.49 3.48 -13.13
CA ALA A 76 -2.91 3.51 -13.48
C ALA A 76 -3.65 4.76 -12.97
N ALA A 77 -3.38 5.19 -11.73
CA ALA A 77 -3.96 6.43 -11.19
C ALA A 77 -3.45 7.69 -11.93
N SER A 78 -2.20 7.70 -12.38
CA SER A 78 -1.60 8.82 -13.11
C SER A 78 -2.14 8.98 -14.54
N THR A 79 -2.48 7.86 -15.20
CA THR A 79 -3.10 7.87 -16.53
C THR A 79 -4.56 8.28 -16.46
N ALA A 80 -5.30 7.86 -15.42
CA ALA A 80 -6.67 8.29 -15.18
C ALA A 80 -6.79 9.81 -14.98
N SER A 81 -5.88 10.43 -14.22
CA SER A 81 -5.88 11.89 -13.99
C SER A 81 -5.54 12.72 -15.24
N ARG A 82 -4.88 12.14 -16.26
CA ARG A 82 -4.58 12.83 -17.52
C ARG A 82 -5.76 12.82 -18.50
N SER A 83 -6.64 11.83 -18.43
CA SER A 83 -7.79 11.71 -19.33
C SER A 83 -8.91 12.72 -19.02
N SER A 84 -8.94 13.29 -17.81
CA SER A 84 -9.95 14.28 -17.39
C SER A 84 -9.66 15.71 -17.87
N ARG A 85 -8.54 15.94 -18.58
CA ARG A 85 -8.10 17.28 -19.02
C ARG A 85 -8.31 17.54 -20.52
N ILE A 86 -9.02 16.66 -21.23
CA ILE A 86 -9.46 16.86 -22.63
C ILE A 86 -11.00 16.78 -22.70
N VAL A 87 -11.68 17.59 -21.90
CA VAL A 87 -13.05 18.06 -22.20
C VAL A 87 -13.12 19.48 -21.65
N GLY A 88 -12.85 20.46 -22.50
CA GLY A 88 -12.90 21.88 -22.22
C GLY A 88 -13.02 22.63 -23.53
#